data_AF-A0A9D3YLQ3-F1
#
_entry.id   AF-A0A9D3YLQ3-F1
#
_cell.length_a   1.000
_cell.length_b   1.000
_cell.length_c   1.000
_cell.angle_alpha   90.00
_cell.angle_beta   90.00
_cell.angle_gamma   90.00
#
_symmetry.space_group_name_H-M   'P 1'
#
loop_
_entity.id
_entity.type
_entity.pdbx_description
1 polymer ?
#
loop_
_entity_poly.entity_id
_entity_poly.type
_entity_poly.pdbx_seq_one_letter_code
_entity_poly.pdbx_strand_id
1 'polypeptide(L)'
;MFPYLEYIPDPAASMWNPCNKSKPFDSEVQTELSCIAKTHSLYVVANMGATLPCPPGDTSCPDDHRYQYSTNVVYAPNGDFIARYFKYNLNKEEFSYFDKPTVVNYTKFTTPFGTFATFCSNDIMHEEPTVTLIKKMNITNIVFPSAWREQLPLMSAIEFHSAFAEGMLINLLAANLHIRTMGYYGSGLYWPTGVSINASYCYNDDVGSGGFLVVDKLTAIYYSIW
;
A
#
# COMPACT_ATOMS: atom_id res chain seq x y z
N MET A 1 -9.42 17.35 4.84
CA MET A 1 -8.74 16.41 3.92
C MET A 1 -8.77 16.90 2.47
N PHE A 2 -9.92 17.39 1.99
CA PHE A 2 -10.16 17.75 0.58
C PHE A 2 -9.00 18.40 -0.21
N PRO A 3 -8.29 19.44 0.26
CA PRO A 3 -7.21 20.06 -0.52
C PRO A 3 -5.98 19.15 -0.75
N TYR A 4 -5.91 17.99 -0.10
CA TYR A 4 -4.84 17.01 -0.27
C TYR A 4 -5.26 15.79 -1.10
N LEU A 5 -6.45 15.83 -1.72
CA LEU A 5 -6.99 14.72 -2.50
C LEU A 5 -6.85 15.00 -4.00
N GLU A 6 -6.51 13.97 -4.76
CA GLU A 6 -6.50 14.03 -6.23
C GLU A 6 -7.52 13.05 -6.83
N TYR A 7 -8.01 13.35 -8.03
CA TYR A 7 -8.73 12.35 -8.80
C TYR A 7 -7.73 11.29 -9.29
N ILE A 8 -7.93 10.05 -8.85
CA ILE A 8 -7.10 8.93 -9.26
C ILE A 8 -7.98 8.01 -10.11
N PRO A 9 -7.76 7.88 -11.42
CA PRO A 9 -8.60 7.06 -12.31
C PRO A 9 -8.40 5.56 -12.09
N ASP A 10 -9.23 4.74 -12.73
CA ASP A 10 -8.97 3.30 -12.81
C ASP A 10 -7.87 3.03 -13.86
N PRO A 11 -6.71 2.45 -13.48
CA PRO A 11 -5.64 2.15 -14.42
C PRO A 11 -6.05 1.12 -15.50
N ALA A 12 -7.06 0.26 -15.24
CA ALA A 12 -7.57 -0.68 -16.22
C ALA A 12 -8.44 -0.02 -17.29
N ALA A 13 -9.09 1.10 -16.96
CA ALA A 13 -9.98 1.81 -17.89
C ALA A 13 -9.20 2.69 -18.89
N SER A 14 -8.04 3.22 -18.49
CA SER A 14 -7.23 4.08 -19.36
C SER A 14 -5.75 4.02 -18.99
N MET A 15 -4.92 3.52 -19.92
CA MET A 15 -3.48 3.55 -19.78
C MET A 15 -2.98 5.01 -19.71
N TRP A 16 -2.28 5.34 -18.63
CA TRP A 16 -1.83 6.70 -18.37
C TRP A 16 -0.43 6.70 -17.74
N ASN A 17 0.39 7.63 -18.23
CA ASN A 17 1.73 7.91 -17.71
C ASN A 17 1.72 9.38 -17.27
N PRO A 18 1.52 9.66 -15.97
CA PRO A 18 1.43 11.04 -15.48
C PRO A 18 2.66 11.89 -15.83
N CYS A 19 3.87 11.31 -15.78
CA CYS A 19 5.10 12.03 -16.09
C CYS A 19 5.21 12.52 -17.53
N ASN A 20 4.59 11.81 -18.50
CA ASN A 20 4.64 12.17 -19.91
C ASN A 20 3.38 12.86 -20.43
N LYS A 21 2.25 12.67 -19.74
CA LYS A 21 0.93 13.07 -20.22
C LYS A 21 0.19 13.76 -19.07
N SER A 22 0.04 15.07 -19.16
CA SER A 22 -0.90 15.77 -18.30
C SER A 22 -2.34 15.32 -18.64
N LYS A 23 -3.16 15.21 -17.60
CA LYS A 23 -4.61 15.02 -17.72
C LYS A 23 -5.32 16.36 -17.50
N PRO A 24 -6.61 16.48 -17.86
CA PRO A 24 -7.37 17.71 -17.65
C PRO A 24 -7.76 17.97 -16.18
N PHE A 25 -7.24 17.17 -15.24
CA PHE A 25 -7.50 17.28 -13.81
C PHE A 25 -6.19 17.43 -13.03
N ASP A 26 -6.29 18.00 -11.85
CA ASP A 26 -5.15 18.18 -10.95
C ASP A 26 -4.56 16.83 -10.54
N SER A 27 -3.25 16.68 -10.75
CA SER A 27 -2.53 15.42 -10.64
C SER A 27 -1.04 15.63 -10.33
N GLU A 28 -0.73 16.70 -9.58
CA GLU A 28 0.65 17.08 -9.25
C GLU A 28 1.40 15.96 -8.50
N VAL A 29 0.79 15.39 -7.46
CA VAL A 29 1.37 14.28 -6.67
C VAL A 29 1.54 13.03 -7.54
N GLN A 30 0.54 12.68 -8.35
CA GLN A 30 0.65 11.55 -9.27
C GLN A 30 1.75 11.76 -10.33
N THR A 31 1.92 12.99 -10.82
CA THR A 31 2.96 13.38 -11.78
C THR A 31 4.35 13.21 -11.16
N GLU A 32 4.55 13.71 -9.94
CA GLU A 32 5.83 13.59 -9.24
C GLU A 32 6.19 12.12 -8.98
N LEU A 33 5.26 11.33 -8.45
CA LEU A 33 5.48 9.90 -8.19
C LEU A 33 5.80 9.12 -9.47
N SER A 34 5.09 9.40 -10.56
CA SER A 34 5.34 8.83 -11.88
C SER A 34 6.72 9.22 -12.42
N CYS A 35 7.13 10.49 -12.24
CA CYS A 35 8.43 10.97 -12.69
C CYS A 35 9.59 10.41 -11.85
N ILE A 36 9.41 10.22 -10.54
CA ILE A 36 10.39 9.51 -9.69
C ILE A 36 10.57 8.09 -10.21
N ALA A 37 9.47 7.37 -10.45
CA ALA A 37 9.51 5.99 -10.97
C ALA A 37 10.26 5.92 -12.31
N LYS A 38 9.92 6.82 -13.24
CA LYS A 38 10.55 6.89 -14.58
C LYS A 38 12.03 7.26 -14.52
N THR A 39 12.36 8.30 -13.77
CA THR A 39 13.73 8.86 -13.71
C THR A 39 14.71 7.85 -13.11
N HIS A 40 14.27 7.10 -12.10
CA HIS A 40 15.12 6.12 -11.43
C HIS A 40 14.94 4.69 -11.93
N SER A 41 14.02 4.47 -12.88
CA SER A 41 13.69 3.13 -13.40
C SER A 41 13.31 2.14 -12.29
N LEU A 42 12.46 2.60 -11.37
CA LEU A 42 12.00 1.82 -10.21
C LEU A 42 10.47 1.65 -10.24
N TYR A 43 10.00 0.54 -9.69
CA TYR A 43 8.60 0.47 -9.25
C TYR A 43 8.42 1.34 -8.01
N VAL A 44 7.43 2.21 -8.02
CA VAL A 44 7.10 3.08 -6.87
C VAL A 44 5.71 2.72 -6.38
N VAL A 45 5.60 2.42 -5.09
CA VAL A 45 4.32 2.23 -4.39
C VAL A 45 4.21 3.30 -3.32
N ALA A 46 3.11 4.03 -3.32
CA ALA A 46 2.84 5.09 -2.36
C ALA A 46 1.38 5.03 -1.88
N ASN A 47 1.09 5.57 -0.70
CA ASN A 47 -0.27 5.81 -0.23
C ASN A 47 -0.58 7.32 -0.29
N MET A 48 -1.74 7.67 -0.82
CA MET A 48 -2.22 9.05 -0.91
C MET A 48 -3.76 9.11 -0.81
N GLY A 49 -4.31 10.31 -0.73
CA GLY A 49 -5.76 10.50 -0.75
C GLY A 49 -6.32 10.59 -2.17
N ALA A 50 -7.37 9.81 -2.45
CA ALA A 50 -8.13 9.94 -3.70
C ALA A 50 -9.46 10.65 -3.44
N THR A 51 -9.94 11.37 -4.44
CA THR A 51 -11.33 11.84 -4.55
C THR A 51 -11.95 11.30 -5.84
N LEU A 52 -13.15 10.76 -5.75
CA LEU A 52 -13.91 10.29 -6.92
C LEU A 52 -15.31 10.93 -6.89
N PRO A 53 -15.77 11.53 -8.00
CA PRO A 53 -17.16 11.95 -8.09
C PRO A 53 -18.07 10.73 -7.98
N CYS A 54 -19.22 10.89 -7.34
CA CYS A 54 -20.18 9.79 -7.25
C CYS A 54 -20.71 9.39 -8.65
N PRO A 55 -20.90 8.09 -8.90
CA PRO A 55 -21.59 7.63 -10.09
C PRO A 55 -23.03 8.20 -10.18
N PRO A 56 -23.55 8.47 -11.39
CA PRO A 56 -24.94 8.89 -11.54
C PRO A 56 -25.91 7.85 -10.96
N GLY A 57 -26.82 8.29 -10.09
CA GLY A 57 -27.82 7.42 -9.47
C GLY A 57 -27.32 6.64 -8.25
N ASP A 58 -26.11 6.91 -7.76
CA ASP A 58 -25.58 6.29 -6.55
C ASP A 58 -26.33 6.78 -5.30
N THR A 59 -27.13 5.91 -4.70
CA THR A 59 -27.91 6.19 -3.49
C THR A 59 -27.06 6.15 -2.22
N SER A 60 -25.84 5.64 -2.29
CA SER A 60 -24.88 5.57 -1.18
C SER A 60 -23.84 6.70 -1.25
N CYS A 61 -24.01 7.63 -2.19
CA CYS A 61 -23.16 8.79 -2.34
C CYS A 61 -23.23 9.69 -1.10
N PRO A 62 -22.08 10.15 -0.56
CA PRO A 62 -22.06 11.13 0.52
C PRO A 62 -22.71 12.46 0.13
N ASP A 63 -23.15 13.22 1.13
CA ASP A 63 -23.85 14.50 0.94
C ASP A 63 -23.01 15.55 0.18
N ASP A 64 -21.68 15.42 0.20
CA ASP A 64 -20.75 16.30 -0.53
C ASP A 64 -20.44 15.83 -1.97
N HIS A 65 -21.21 14.86 -2.46
CA HIS A 65 -21.25 14.35 -3.84
C HIS A 65 -19.95 13.72 -4.35
N ARG A 66 -19.11 13.23 -3.44
CA ARG A 66 -17.87 12.54 -3.77
C ARG A 66 -17.55 11.44 -2.77
N TYR A 67 -16.71 10.52 -3.20
CA TYR A 67 -16.03 9.58 -2.32
C TYR A 67 -14.59 10.02 -2.09
N GLN A 68 -14.09 9.79 -0.88
CA GLN A 68 -12.71 10.04 -0.48
C GLN A 68 -12.08 8.75 0.04
N TYR A 69 -10.95 8.32 -0.52
CA TYR A 69 -10.33 7.05 -0.16
C TYR A 69 -8.86 7.19 0.21
N SER A 70 -8.43 6.47 1.26
CA SER A 70 -7.00 6.16 1.42
C SER A 70 -6.61 5.17 0.32
N THR A 71 -5.60 5.52 -0.47
CA THR A 71 -5.36 4.88 -1.76
C THR A 71 -3.90 4.52 -1.93
N ASN A 72 -3.57 3.24 -2.12
CA ASN A 72 -2.26 2.87 -2.64
C ASN A 72 -2.26 3.04 -4.17
N VAL A 73 -1.21 3.66 -4.69
CA VAL A 73 -0.94 3.82 -6.12
C VAL A 73 0.38 3.16 -6.47
N VAL A 74 0.47 2.59 -7.67
CA VAL A 74 1.67 1.90 -8.15
C VAL A 74 2.06 2.43 -9.53
N TYR A 75 3.33 2.82 -9.65
CA TYR A 75 3.94 3.26 -10.90
C TYR A 75 5.04 2.31 -11.34
N ALA A 76 5.07 2.00 -12.63
CA ALA A 76 6.10 1.19 -13.27
C ALA A 76 7.39 1.99 -13.53
N PRO A 77 8.53 1.32 -13.82
CA PRO A 77 9.82 1.96 -14.13
C PRO A 77 9.83 2.93 -15.32
N ASN A 78 8.81 2.90 -16.18
CA ASN A 78 8.65 3.85 -17.29
C ASN A 78 7.75 5.04 -16.93
N GLY A 79 7.23 5.09 -15.71
CA GLY A 79 6.27 6.08 -15.21
C GLY A 79 4.80 5.70 -15.41
N ASP A 80 4.48 4.55 -15.98
CA ASP A 80 3.08 4.17 -16.20
C ASP A 80 2.37 3.90 -14.87
N PHE A 81 1.14 4.41 -14.75
CA PHE A 81 0.26 4.11 -13.62
C PHE A 81 -0.40 2.74 -13.83
N ILE A 82 -0.05 1.76 -12.99
CA ILE A 82 -0.39 0.34 -13.25
C ILE A 82 -1.32 -0.29 -12.22
N ALA A 83 -1.47 0.30 -11.03
CA ALA A 83 -2.35 -0.25 -10.00
C ALA A 83 -2.84 0.83 -9.03
N ARG A 84 -4.07 0.63 -8.54
CA ARG A 84 -4.75 1.48 -7.55
C ARG A 84 -5.54 0.60 -6.60
N TYR A 85 -5.31 0.73 -5.31
CA TYR A 85 -6.04 0.05 -4.26
C TYR A 85 -6.67 1.06 -3.32
N PHE A 86 -7.96 0.91 -3.00
CA PHE A 86 -8.63 1.69 -1.96
C PHE A 86 -8.67 0.87 -0.67
N LYS A 87 -8.19 1.45 0.44
CA LYS A 87 -8.18 0.80 1.75
C LYS A 87 -9.59 0.35 2.12
N TYR A 88 -9.75 -0.94 2.40
CA TYR A 88 -11.05 -1.52 2.68
C TYR A 88 -11.39 -1.51 4.18
N ASN A 89 -10.42 -1.76 5.05
CA ASN A 89 -10.62 -1.83 6.50
C ASN A 89 -10.09 -0.57 7.18
N LEU A 90 -10.92 0.47 7.24
CA LEU A 90 -10.56 1.73 7.89
C LEU A 90 -10.39 1.56 9.41
N ASN A 91 -9.43 2.28 9.98
CA ASN A 91 -9.31 2.51 11.41
C ASN A 91 -10.43 3.45 11.89
N LYS A 92 -10.75 3.42 13.18
CA LYS A 92 -11.82 4.25 13.76
C LYS A 92 -11.65 5.74 13.46
N GLU A 93 -10.43 6.26 13.52
CA GLU A 93 -10.18 7.68 13.24
C GLU A 93 -10.36 8.03 11.75
N GLU A 94 -10.14 7.08 10.85
CA GLU A 94 -10.16 7.27 9.40
C GLU A 94 -11.57 7.51 8.84
N PHE A 95 -12.60 6.95 9.49
CA PHE A 95 -14.01 7.17 9.10
C PHE A 95 -14.44 8.64 9.14
N SER A 96 -13.69 9.52 9.80
CA SER A 96 -13.98 10.96 9.83
C SER A 96 -13.52 11.71 8.58
N TYR A 97 -12.70 11.09 7.72
CA TYR A 97 -12.14 11.72 6.52
C TYR A 97 -12.00 10.82 5.30
N PHE A 98 -12.22 9.52 5.43
CA PHE A 98 -12.29 8.57 4.31
C PHE A 98 -13.57 7.74 4.37
N ASP A 99 -14.08 7.44 3.18
CA ASP A 99 -15.17 6.51 2.95
C ASP A 99 -14.65 5.09 2.84
N LYS A 100 -15.48 4.12 3.23
CA LYS A 100 -15.18 2.70 2.99
C LYS A 100 -15.67 2.32 1.59
N PRO A 101 -14.84 1.68 0.73
CA PRO A 101 -15.29 1.14 -0.53
C PRO A 101 -16.44 0.14 -0.35
N THR A 102 -17.47 0.22 -1.19
CA THR A 102 -18.61 -0.73 -1.15
C THR A 102 -18.23 -2.11 -1.68
N VAL A 103 -17.23 -2.17 -2.56
CA VAL A 103 -16.68 -3.40 -3.15
C VAL A 103 -15.19 -3.47 -2.85
N VAL A 104 -14.72 -4.66 -2.44
CA VAL A 104 -13.30 -4.93 -2.22
C VAL A 104 -12.57 -4.93 -3.56
N ASN A 105 -11.47 -4.19 -3.65
CA ASN A 105 -10.59 -4.20 -4.82
C ASN A 105 -9.38 -5.11 -4.57
N TYR A 106 -9.30 -6.22 -5.30
CA TYR A 106 -8.17 -7.15 -5.26
C TYR A 106 -7.03 -6.68 -6.17
N THR A 107 -6.33 -5.63 -5.75
CA THR A 107 -5.31 -4.98 -6.57
C THR A 107 -4.02 -5.80 -6.64
N LYS A 108 -3.67 -6.22 -7.86
CA LYS A 108 -2.42 -6.92 -8.18
C LYS A 108 -1.75 -6.31 -9.41
N PHE A 109 -0.43 -6.42 -9.48
CA PHE A 109 0.37 -5.95 -10.60
C PHE A 109 1.52 -6.92 -10.89
N THR A 110 1.84 -7.09 -12.18
CA THR A 110 2.87 -8.03 -12.62
C THR A 110 4.16 -7.27 -12.93
N THR A 111 5.27 -7.82 -12.46
CA THR A 111 6.62 -7.31 -12.68
C THR A 111 7.50 -8.43 -13.29
N PRO A 112 8.67 -8.10 -13.86
CA PRO A 112 9.64 -9.12 -14.30
C PRO A 112 10.16 -10.04 -13.19
N PHE A 113 9.98 -9.67 -11.92
CA PHE A 113 10.46 -10.41 -10.75
C PHE A 113 9.30 -10.94 -9.87
N GLY A 114 8.11 -11.05 -10.44
CA GLY A 114 6.95 -11.69 -9.81
C GLY A 114 5.67 -10.85 -9.87
N THR A 115 4.56 -11.48 -9.50
CA THR A 115 3.29 -10.78 -9.28
C THR A 115 3.20 -10.33 -7.83
N PHE A 116 2.82 -9.06 -7.66
CA PHE A 116 2.63 -8.43 -6.37
C PHE A 116 1.16 -8.07 -6.17
N ALA A 117 0.74 -7.98 -4.92
CA ALA A 117 -0.47 -7.28 -4.53
C ALA A 117 -0.16 -6.21 -3.48
N THR A 118 -1.11 -5.31 -3.27
CA THR A 118 -1.01 -4.30 -2.23
C THR A 118 -2.32 -4.16 -1.48
N PHE A 119 -2.20 -4.03 -0.17
CA PHE A 119 -3.20 -3.59 0.79
C PHE A 119 -2.47 -2.78 1.86
N CYS A 120 -3.16 -2.15 2.82
CA CYS A 120 -2.47 -1.28 3.77
C CYS A 120 -2.97 -1.36 5.21
N SER A 121 -2.04 -1.19 6.15
CA SER A 121 -2.30 -1.07 7.59
C SER A 121 -3.31 -2.12 8.09
N ASN A 122 -4.43 -1.67 8.67
CA ASN A 122 -5.46 -2.49 9.29
C ASN A 122 -6.07 -3.59 8.38
N ASP A 123 -5.89 -3.52 7.05
CA ASP A 123 -6.28 -4.62 6.15
C ASP A 123 -5.63 -5.97 6.51
N ILE A 124 -4.40 -5.96 7.02
CA ILE A 124 -3.66 -7.19 7.38
C ILE A 124 -4.38 -8.04 8.45
N MET A 125 -5.26 -7.40 9.24
CA MET A 125 -6.03 -8.03 10.32
C MET A 125 -7.34 -8.68 9.85
N HIS A 126 -7.69 -8.58 8.57
CA HIS A 126 -9.00 -8.94 8.05
C HIS A 126 -8.91 -9.97 6.91
N GLU A 127 -9.97 -10.76 6.70
CA GLU A 127 -10.00 -11.72 5.59
C GLU A 127 -9.91 -11.02 4.24
N GLU A 128 -10.69 -9.95 4.06
CA GLU A 128 -10.71 -9.18 2.82
C GLU A 128 -9.92 -7.88 2.95
N PRO A 129 -9.04 -7.53 2.00
CA PRO A 129 -8.66 -8.31 0.81
C PRO A 129 -7.58 -9.39 1.08
N THR A 130 -7.01 -9.39 2.28
CA THR A 130 -5.71 -10.00 2.59
C THR A 130 -5.66 -11.52 2.36
N VAL A 131 -6.52 -12.29 3.01
CA VAL A 131 -6.52 -13.75 2.91
C VAL A 131 -6.96 -14.19 1.51
N THR A 132 -7.91 -13.49 0.90
CA THR A 132 -8.34 -13.77 -0.48
C THR A 132 -7.19 -13.57 -1.47
N LEU A 133 -6.43 -12.47 -1.39
CA LEU A 133 -5.26 -12.24 -2.24
C LEU A 133 -4.21 -13.34 -2.07
N ILE A 134 -3.93 -13.75 -0.84
CA ILE A 134 -2.84 -14.70 -0.56
C ILE A 134 -3.27 -16.14 -0.87
N LYS A 135 -4.37 -16.62 -0.27
CA LYS A 135 -4.75 -18.03 -0.32
C LYS A 135 -5.63 -18.36 -1.53
N LYS A 136 -6.57 -17.50 -1.89
CA LYS A 136 -7.51 -17.76 -3.00
C LYS A 136 -6.93 -17.34 -4.36
N MET A 137 -6.09 -16.31 -4.38
CA MET A 137 -5.47 -15.79 -5.62
C MET A 137 -3.97 -16.11 -5.75
N ASN A 138 -3.40 -16.85 -4.80
CA ASN A 138 -2.02 -17.33 -4.80
C ASN A 138 -0.97 -16.21 -4.98
N ILE A 139 -1.21 -15.04 -4.38
CA ILE A 139 -0.22 -13.95 -4.36
C ILE A 139 0.73 -14.13 -3.19
N THR A 140 2.03 -14.21 -3.50
CA THR A 140 3.07 -14.45 -2.51
C THR A 140 3.98 -13.25 -2.27
N ASN A 141 3.84 -12.15 -3.03
CA ASN A 141 4.57 -10.92 -2.79
C ASN A 141 3.62 -9.77 -2.48
N ILE A 142 3.74 -9.18 -1.30
CA ILE A 142 2.87 -8.09 -0.83
C ILE A 142 3.70 -6.84 -0.57
N VAL A 143 3.26 -5.72 -1.13
CA VAL A 143 3.75 -4.39 -0.75
C VAL A 143 2.74 -3.74 0.18
N PHE A 144 3.20 -3.34 1.37
CA PHE A 144 2.36 -2.97 2.49
C PHE A 144 2.75 -1.61 3.07
N PRO A 145 2.25 -0.51 2.47
CA PRO A 145 2.26 0.80 3.13
C PRO A 145 1.46 0.73 4.43
N SER A 146 1.99 1.33 5.50
CA SER A 146 1.34 1.28 6.80
C SER A 146 1.53 2.57 7.60
N ALA A 147 0.54 2.84 8.43
CA ALA A 147 0.62 3.75 9.56
C ALA A 147 0.23 2.91 10.79
N TRP A 148 1.15 2.06 11.22
CA TRP A 148 0.96 1.14 12.32
C TRP A 148 1.48 1.76 13.61
N ARG A 149 0.59 1.91 14.58
CA ARG A 149 0.96 2.36 15.92
C ARG A 149 1.33 1.16 16.78
N GLU A 150 2.49 1.22 17.41
CA GLU A 150 2.95 0.19 18.32
C GLU A 150 1.95 -0.04 19.46
N GLN A 151 1.57 -1.31 19.64
CA GLN A 151 0.74 -1.74 20.75
C GLN A 151 1.27 -3.05 21.34
N LEU A 152 2.09 -2.94 22.39
CA LEU A 152 2.62 -4.09 23.08
C LEU A 152 1.52 -4.86 23.84
N PRO A 153 1.68 -6.19 24.04
CA PRO A 153 2.88 -6.97 23.75
C PRO A 153 2.89 -7.74 22.43
N LEU A 154 1.80 -7.76 21.65
CA LEU A 154 1.67 -8.62 20.46
C LEU A 154 1.40 -7.87 19.15
N MET A 155 1.28 -6.54 19.21
CA MET A 155 0.95 -5.69 18.06
C MET A 155 2.06 -4.66 17.83
N SER A 156 3.32 -5.04 18.10
CA SER A 156 4.45 -4.31 17.55
C SER A 156 4.51 -4.50 16.04
N ALA A 157 4.81 -3.45 15.27
CA ALA A 157 4.82 -3.53 13.81
C ALA A 157 5.79 -4.60 13.32
N ILE A 158 7.02 -4.62 13.83
CA ILE A 158 8.02 -5.59 13.37
C ILE A 158 7.66 -7.03 13.78
N GLU A 159 7.06 -7.21 14.94
CA GLU A 159 6.65 -8.51 15.47
C GLU A 159 5.48 -9.06 14.65
N PHE A 160 4.38 -8.30 14.58
CA PHE A 160 3.17 -8.75 13.92
C PHE A 160 3.39 -8.94 12.42
N HIS A 161 4.03 -7.99 11.74
CA HIS A 161 4.23 -8.08 10.29
C HIS A 161 5.17 -9.24 9.91
N SER A 162 6.22 -9.51 10.69
CA SER A 162 7.12 -10.64 10.42
C SER A 162 6.44 -11.99 10.68
N ALA A 163 5.73 -12.14 11.80
CA ALA A 163 4.96 -13.33 12.12
C ALA A 163 3.86 -13.60 11.08
N PHE A 164 3.21 -12.54 10.59
CA PHE A 164 2.21 -12.66 9.53
C PHE A 164 2.83 -13.17 8.23
N ALA A 165 3.99 -12.64 7.83
CA ALA A 165 4.69 -13.07 6.62
C ALA A 165 5.09 -14.56 6.67
N GLU A 166 5.61 -15.00 7.81
CA GLU A 166 5.96 -16.41 8.07
C GLU A 166 4.71 -17.31 8.07
N GLY A 167 3.68 -16.94 8.84
CA GLY A 167 2.45 -17.73 8.96
C GLY A 167 1.66 -17.84 7.65
N MET A 168 1.72 -16.82 6.79
CA MET A 168 1.05 -16.82 5.49
C MET A 168 1.92 -17.34 4.35
N LEU A 169 3.22 -17.58 4.59
CA LEU A 169 4.22 -18.00 3.61
C LEU A 169 4.40 -17.02 2.45
N ILE A 170 4.55 -15.73 2.77
CA ILE A 170 4.67 -14.64 1.78
C ILE A 170 5.93 -13.80 2.00
N ASN A 171 6.33 -13.09 0.95
CA ASN A 171 7.21 -11.94 1.03
C ASN A 171 6.35 -10.71 1.38
N LEU A 172 6.72 -9.98 2.43
CA LEU A 172 6.02 -8.78 2.88
C LEU A 172 7.00 -7.60 2.98
N LEU A 173 6.75 -6.57 2.17
CA LEU A 173 7.52 -5.33 2.16
C LEU A 173 6.73 -4.27 2.92
N ALA A 174 7.01 -4.11 4.22
CA ALA A 174 6.28 -3.22 5.11
C ALA A 174 6.99 -1.88 5.28
N ALA A 175 6.35 -0.81 4.80
CA ALA A 175 6.84 0.57 4.93
C ALA A 175 5.92 1.33 5.88
N ASN A 176 6.40 1.60 7.10
CA ASN A 176 5.65 2.30 8.14
C ASN A 176 6.06 3.77 8.23
N LEU A 177 5.17 4.61 8.77
CA LEU A 177 5.50 5.96 9.19
C LEU A 177 6.55 5.96 10.31
N HIS A 178 7.30 7.06 10.42
CA HIS A 178 8.26 7.31 11.50
C HIS A 178 7.86 8.56 12.30
N ILE A 179 6.78 8.44 13.07
CA ILE A 179 6.24 9.50 13.94
C ILE A 179 6.32 9.01 15.39
N ARG A 180 7.51 9.17 15.95
CA ARG A 180 7.94 8.66 17.26
C ARG A 180 6.99 9.01 18.40
N THR A 181 6.57 10.27 18.48
CA THR A 181 5.71 10.81 19.53
C THR A 181 4.30 10.20 19.54
N MET A 182 3.89 9.60 18.43
CA MET A 182 2.58 8.96 18.27
C MET A 182 2.66 7.43 18.23
N GLY A 183 3.86 6.86 18.31
CA GLY A 183 4.05 5.41 18.29
C GLY A 183 4.12 4.79 16.89
N TYR A 184 4.31 5.58 15.83
CA TYR A 184 4.44 5.05 14.47
C TYR A 184 5.90 4.82 14.10
N TYR A 185 6.30 3.56 13.98
CA TYR A 185 7.65 3.11 13.62
C TYR A 185 7.66 1.60 13.40
N GLY A 186 8.78 1.04 12.93
CA GLY A 186 8.86 -0.38 12.64
C GLY A 186 8.55 -0.67 11.18
N SER A 187 9.58 -0.72 10.34
CA SER A 187 9.50 -1.09 8.92
C SER A 187 10.38 -2.29 8.65
N GLY A 188 10.11 -3.05 7.59
CA GLY A 188 10.97 -4.18 7.26
C GLY A 188 10.58 -4.96 6.01
N LEU A 189 11.49 -5.84 5.62
CA LEU A 189 11.36 -6.80 4.53
C LEU A 189 11.34 -8.19 5.18
N TYR A 190 10.20 -8.87 5.08
CA TYR A 190 9.95 -10.15 5.75
C TYR A 190 9.72 -11.25 4.73
N TRP A 191 10.27 -12.43 5.03
CA TRP A 191 10.26 -13.59 4.14
C TRP A 191 9.48 -14.76 4.75
N PRO A 192 9.03 -15.75 3.95
CA PRO A 192 8.30 -16.92 4.46
C PRO A 192 9.08 -17.74 5.48
N THR A 193 10.42 -17.70 5.42
CA THR A 193 11.32 -18.42 6.32
C THR A 193 11.68 -17.62 7.57
N GLY A 194 10.94 -16.54 7.85
CA GLY A 194 11.24 -15.59 8.92
C GLY A 194 12.16 -14.45 8.47
N VAL A 195 12.71 -13.72 9.44
CA VAL A 195 13.63 -12.61 9.18
C VAL A 195 14.94 -13.17 8.60
N SER A 196 15.42 -12.58 7.50
CA SER A 196 16.75 -12.86 6.94
C SER A 196 17.81 -12.80 8.05
N ILE A 197 18.85 -13.63 7.94
CA ILE A 197 20.02 -13.62 8.85
C ILE A 197 20.62 -12.20 9.00
N ASN A 198 20.35 -11.30 8.04
CA ASN A 198 20.83 -9.92 8.01
C ASN A 198 19.90 -8.88 8.66
N ALA A 199 18.84 -9.27 9.38
CA ALA A 199 17.93 -8.35 10.07
C ALA A 199 17.43 -7.19 9.18
N SER A 200 16.65 -7.52 8.15
CA SER A 200 16.14 -6.56 7.16
C SER A 200 14.94 -5.76 7.68
N TYR A 201 15.06 -5.17 8.86
CA TYR A 201 14.05 -4.34 9.50
C TYR A 201 14.68 -3.15 10.22
N CYS A 202 13.86 -2.13 10.48
CA CYS A 202 14.21 -0.97 11.28
C CYS A 202 13.19 -0.81 12.40
N TYR A 203 13.68 -0.83 13.63
CA TYR A 203 12.95 -0.48 14.84
C TYR A 203 13.83 0.46 15.65
N ASN A 204 13.60 1.76 15.50
CA ASN A 204 14.39 2.78 16.18
C ASN A 204 13.45 3.72 16.90
N ASP A 205 13.49 3.71 18.24
CA ASP A 205 12.68 4.57 19.10
C ASP A 205 13.23 5.88 19.61
N ASP A 206 14.44 6.20 19.17
CA ASP A 206 15.15 7.41 19.56
C ASP A 206 14.43 8.66 19.08
N VAL A 207 14.19 9.58 20.01
CA VAL A 207 13.64 10.91 19.73
C VAL A 207 14.67 11.70 18.92
N GLY A 208 14.27 12.18 17.73
CA GLY A 208 15.14 12.92 16.81
C GLY A 208 15.80 12.07 15.72
N SER A 209 15.57 10.75 15.70
CA SER A 209 15.96 9.90 14.57
C SER A 209 15.19 10.25 13.30
N GLY A 210 15.88 10.22 12.15
CA GLY A 210 15.30 10.46 10.82
C GLY A 210 14.63 9.22 10.23
N GLY A 211 14.18 9.32 8.98
CA GLY A 211 13.68 8.17 8.22
C GLY A 211 14.80 7.17 7.87
N PHE A 212 14.41 5.95 7.48
CA PHE A 212 15.33 4.86 7.18
C PHE A 212 15.02 4.26 5.82
N LEU A 213 16.07 3.82 5.11
CA LEU A 213 15.96 3.01 3.90
C LEU A 213 16.44 1.59 4.22
N VAL A 214 15.57 0.60 4.05
CA VAL A 214 15.89 -0.82 4.19
C VAL A 214 15.96 -1.43 2.81
N VAL A 215 17.07 -2.12 2.50
CA VAL A 215 17.30 -2.77 1.20
C VAL A 215 17.76 -4.20 1.45
N ASP A 216 17.13 -5.15 0.79
CA ASP A 216 17.54 -6.55 0.79
C ASP A 216 17.17 -7.19 -0.55
N LYS A 217 17.80 -8.31 -0.88
CA LYS A 217 17.53 -9.06 -2.10
C LYS A 217 16.22 -9.83 -1.93
N LEU A 218 15.26 -9.57 -2.82
CA LEU A 218 14.03 -10.35 -2.90
C LEU A 218 14.35 -11.81 -3.20
N THR A 219 13.91 -12.72 -2.34
CA THR A 219 13.99 -14.16 -2.58
C THR A 219 12.69 -14.61 -3.23
N ALA A 220 12.77 -15.10 -4.46
CA ALA A 220 11.62 -15.65 -5.16
C ALA A 220 11.09 -16.88 -4.40
N ILE A 221 9.77 -16.91 -4.17
CA ILE A 221 9.11 -18.03 -3.52
C ILE A 221 8.82 -19.07 -4.58
N TYR A 222 9.49 -20.22 -4.51
CA TYR A 222 9.33 -21.33 -5.46
C TYR A 222 8.33 -22.39 -4.97
N TYR A 223 7.66 -22.19 -3.84
CA TYR A 223 6.73 -23.16 -3.29
C TYR A 223 5.35 -23.04 -3.94
N SER A 224 4.85 -24.15 -4.46
CA SER A 224 3.43 -24.34 -4.75
C SER A 224 2.71 -24.46 -3.41
N ILE A 225 1.80 -23.53 -3.13
CA ILE A 225 0.87 -23.67 -2.01
C ILE A 225 -0.17 -24.70 -2.47
N TRP A 226 -0.13 -25.91 -1.87
CA TRP A 226 -1.02 -27.03 -2.17
C TRP A 226 -2.42 -26.82 -1.60
#